data_AF-A0A8T3RYX6-F1
#
_entry.id   AF-A0A8T3RYX6-F1
#
_cell.length_a   1.000
_cell.length_b   1.000
_cell.length_c   1.000
_cell.angle_alpha   90.00
_cell.angle_beta   90.00
_cell.angle_gamma   90.00
#
_symmetry.space_group_name_H-M   'P 1'
#
loop_
_entity.id
_entity.type
_entity.pdbx_description
1 polymer ?
#
loop_
_entity_poly.entity_id
_entity_poly.type
_entity_poly.pdbx_seq_one_letter_code
_entity_poly.pdbx_strand_id
1 'polypeptide(L)'
;MMQKIYLIVTILFINHSAFADLVQKNPQWGKYCQSSDSYSFRLHNTSDKPVDVKVCLEQHGQQWHCYIDKNVQPGAIFPADKEYRVCHGTGIAQWWVRANGDYNAFPHPY
;
A
#
# COMPACT_ATOMS: atom_id res chain seq x y z
N MET A 1 34.48 -21.32 -39.04
CA MET A 1 33.15 -20.67 -39.10
C MET A 1 32.69 -20.43 -37.67
N MET A 2 32.59 -19.17 -37.23
CA MET A 2 32.13 -18.82 -35.87
C MET A 2 30.61 -18.69 -35.85
N GLN A 3 29.94 -19.51 -35.04
CA GLN A 3 28.49 -19.49 -34.85
C GLN A 3 28.17 -18.52 -33.71
N LYS A 4 27.55 -17.39 -34.02
CA LYS A 4 27.08 -16.42 -33.02
C LYS A 4 25.77 -16.93 -32.43
N ILE A 5 25.80 -17.27 -31.14
CA ILE A 5 24.63 -17.62 -30.34
C ILE A 5 24.01 -16.31 -29.84
N TYR A 6 22.80 -15.99 -30.30
CA TYR A 6 22.04 -14.85 -29.80
C TYR A 6 21.20 -15.32 -28.61
N LEU A 7 21.53 -14.82 -27.42
CA LEU A 7 20.74 -15.02 -26.22
C LEU A 7 19.51 -14.09 -26.30
N ILE A 8 18.35 -14.64 -26.62
CA ILE A 8 17.08 -13.90 -26.54
C ILE A 8 16.68 -13.86 -25.06
N VAL A 9 16.94 -12.73 -24.41
CA VAL A 9 16.42 -12.45 -23.06
C VAL A 9 14.96 -12.02 -23.23
N THR A 10 14.04 -12.98 -23.11
CA THR A 10 12.61 -12.67 -23.03
C THR A 10 12.33 -12.10 -21.65
N ILE A 11 12.28 -10.78 -21.52
CA ILE A 11 11.82 -10.10 -20.30
C ILE A 11 10.31 -10.29 -20.23
N LEU A 12 9.87 -11.31 -19.49
CA LEU A 12 8.47 -11.49 -19.09
C LEU A 12 8.14 -10.40 -18.06
N PHE A 13 7.58 -9.29 -18.52
CA PHE A 13 6.90 -8.34 -17.66
C PHE A 13 5.63 -9.01 -17.13
N ILE A 14 5.72 -9.60 -15.94
CA ILE A 14 4.56 -10.01 -15.18
C ILE A 14 3.87 -8.70 -14.77
N ASN A 15 2.80 -8.34 -15.47
CA ASN A 15 1.89 -7.28 -15.05
C ASN A 15 1.29 -7.70 -13.70
N HIS A 16 1.96 -7.39 -12.60
CA HIS A 16 1.34 -7.39 -11.29
C HIS A 16 0.35 -6.23 -11.31
N SER A 17 -0.92 -6.53 -11.55
CA SER A 17 -2.02 -5.60 -11.32
C SER A 17 -2.07 -5.31 -9.81
N ALA A 18 -1.26 -4.36 -9.35
CA ALA A 18 -1.36 -3.84 -8.00
C ALA A 18 -2.71 -3.10 -7.92
N PHE A 19 -3.66 -3.67 -7.17
CA PHE A 19 -5.00 -3.11 -7.00
C PHE A 19 -5.04 -1.83 -6.14
N ALA A 20 -3.88 -1.42 -5.61
CA ALA A 20 -3.72 -0.17 -4.88
C ALA A 20 -2.29 0.37 -5.06
N ASP A 21 -2.20 1.60 -5.54
CA ASP A 21 -0.94 2.33 -5.68
C ASP A 21 -0.79 3.39 -4.59
N LEU A 22 0.45 3.62 -4.14
CA LEU A 22 0.78 4.65 -3.16
C LEU A 22 0.75 6.02 -3.84
N VAL A 23 -0.11 6.92 -3.34
CA VAL A 23 -0.40 8.19 -4.02
C VAL A 23 0.54 9.31 -3.56
N GLN A 24 0.79 9.43 -2.26
CA GLN A 24 1.57 10.55 -1.72
C GLN A 24 2.06 10.25 -0.30
N LYS A 25 3.36 10.44 -0.03
CA LYS A 25 3.91 10.48 1.34
C LYS A 25 3.90 11.94 1.82
N ASN A 26 3.19 12.24 2.90
CA ASN A 26 3.15 13.58 3.49
C ASN A 26 4.10 13.65 4.71
N PRO A 27 5.27 14.30 4.59
CA PRO A 27 6.23 14.42 5.68
C PRO A 27 5.79 15.42 6.76
N GLN A 28 4.72 16.19 6.56
CA GLN A 28 4.25 17.14 7.57
C GLN A 28 3.63 16.46 8.79
N TRP A 29 3.21 15.19 8.68
CA TRP A 29 2.72 14.42 9.82
C TRP A 29 3.74 14.37 10.97
N GLY A 30 5.04 14.38 10.65
CA GLY A 30 6.10 14.38 11.66
C GLY A 30 6.13 15.59 12.59
N LYS A 31 5.53 16.72 12.21
CA LYS A 31 5.39 17.87 13.12
C LYS A 31 4.42 17.58 14.26
N TYR A 32 3.34 16.85 14.00
CA TYR A 32 2.36 16.47 15.03
C TYR A 32 2.91 15.44 16.02
N CYS A 33 3.80 14.57 15.55
CA CYS A 33 4.45 13.55 16.37
C CYS A 33 5.78 14.01 16.98
N GLN A 34 6.24 15.24 16.70
CA GLN A 34 7.58 15.71 17.05
C GLN A 34 8.71 14.75 16.61
N SER A 35 8.54 14.11 15.45
CA SER A 35 9.44 13.06 14.99
C SER A 35 9.57 13.03 13.47
N SER A 36 10.79 12.99 12.96
CA SER A 36 11.10 13.06 11.52
C SER A 36 10.87 11.76 10.75
N ASP A 37 10.76 10.65 11.46
CA ASP A 37 10.46 9.30 10.97
C ASP A 37 8.95 9.07 10.76
N SER A 38 8.12 10.01 11.19
CA SER A 38 6.66 9.89 11.16
C SER A 38 6.14 10.30 9.79
N TYR A 39 5.19 9.53 9.27
CA TYR A 39 4.71 9.72 7.91
C TYR A 39 3.22 9.42 7.81
N SER A 40 2.63 9.95 6.74
CA SER A 40 1.28 9.61 6.34
C SER A 40 1.19 9.42 4.82
N PHE A 41 0.21 8.66 4.36
CA PHE A 41 -0.07 8.50 2.94
C PHE A 41 -1.54 8.19 2.63
N ARG A 42 -1.86 8.28 1.34
CA ARG A 42 -3.13 7.84 0.75
C ARG A 42 -2.86 6.80 -0.32
N LEU A 43 -3.85 5.96 -0.58
CA LEU A 43 -3.82 4.95 -1.63
C LEU A 43 -4.86 5.30 -2.71
N HIS A 44 -4.70 4.75 -3.91
CA HIS A 44 -5.65 4.89 -5.01
C HIS A 44 -6.17 3.51 -5.40
N ASN A 45 -7.49 3.33 -5.45
CA ASN A 45 -8.09 2.10 -5.96
C ASN A 45 -8.02 2.11 -7.49
N THR A 46 -7.04 1.39 -8.03
CA THR A 46 -6.82 1.25 -9.48
C THR A 46 -7.67 0.15 -10.12
N SER A 47 -8.44 -0.60 -9.32
CA SER A 47 -9.32 -1.64 -9.85
C SER A 47 -10.59 -1.06 -10.49
N ASP A 48 -11.27 -1.88 -11.30
CA ASP A 48 -12.55 -1.57 -11.92
C ASP A 48 -13.75 -1.86 -11.00
N LYS A 49 -13.50 -2.30 -9.76
CA LYS A 49 -14.53 -2.72 -8.80
C LYS A 49 -14.35 -2.07 -7.41
N PRO A 50 -15.42 -1.99 -6.61
CA PRO A 50 -15.27 -1.62 -5.20
C PRO A 50 -14.48 -2.68 -4.44
N VAL A 51 -13.57 -2.24 -3.57
CA VAL A 51 -12.72 -3.13 -2.75
C VAL A 51 -12.77 -2.77 -1.27
N ASP A 52 -12.46 -3.75 -0.43
CA ASP A 52 -12.09 -3.50 0.96
C ASP A 52 -10.56 -3.55 1.07
N VAL A 53 -9.97 -2.65 1.85
CA VAL A 53 -8.52 -2.53 2.02
C VAL A 53 -8.17 -2.48 3.49
N LYS A 54 -7.17 -3.27 3.88
CA LYS A 54 -6.47 -3.12 5.17
C LYS A 54 -5.09 -2.55 4.90
N VAL A 55 -4.71 -1.53 5.66
CA VAL A 55 -3.38 -0.92 5.61
C VAL A 55 -2.77 -0.97 7.00
N CYS A 56 -1.55 -1.48 7.14
CA CYS A 56 -0.82 -1.52 8.39
C CYS A 56 0.52 -0.79 8.23
N LEU A 57 0.81 0.10 9.16
CA LEU A 57 2.02 0.90 9.21
C LEU A 57 2.88 0.41 10.37
N GLU A 58 4.15 0.11 10.10
CA GLU A 58 5.07 -0.32 11.15
C GLU A 58 5.61 0.90 11.91
N GLN A 59 5.53 0.81 13.22
CA GLN A 59 6.11 1.72 14.21
C GLN A 59 7.35 1.08 14.83
N HIS A 60 8.34 1.89 15.17
CA HIS A 60 9.53 1.45 15.91
C HIS A 60 9.13 0.64 17.16
N GLY A 61 9.86 -0.45 17.40
CA GLY A 61 9.51 -1.42 18.45
C GLY A 61 8.60 -2.56 17.98
N GLN A 62 8.54 -2.82 16.66
CA GLN A 62 7.77 -3.92 16.04
C GLN A 62 6.25 -3.83 16.33
N GLN A 63 5.75 -2.61 16.48
CA GLN A 63 4.33 -2.36 16.67
C GLN A 63 3.69 -1.99 15.33
N TRP A 64 2.45 -2.41 15.13
CA TRP A 64 1.72 -2.15 13.90
C TRP A 64 0.48 -1.31 14.17
N HIS A 65 0.30 -0.25 13.38
CA HIS A 65 -0.89 0.57 13.41
C HIS A 65 -1.71 0.34 12.13
N CYS A 66 -2.88 -0.30 12.29
CA CYS A 66 -3.68 -0.78 11.16
C CYS A 66 -5.01 -0.01 11.00
N TYR A 67 -5.39 0.17 9.75
CA TYR A 67 -6.61 0.81 9.28
C TYR A 67 -7.37 -0.13 8.35
N ILE A 68 -8.69 0.01 8.31
CA ILE A 68 -9.54 -0.72 7.37
C ILE A 68 -10.51 0.27 6.72
N ASP A 69 -10.50 0.30 5.40
CA ASP A 69 -11.46 1.04 4.58
C ASP A 69 -12.29 0.04 3.79
N LYS A 70 -13.61 0.18 3.85
CA LYS A 70 -14.55 -0.71 3.17
C LYS A 70 -15.20 0.00 2.00
N ASN A 71 -15.59 -0.77 0.97
CA ASN A 71 -16.33 -0.25 -0.18
C ASN A 71 -15.64 0.96 -0.85
N VAL A 72 -14.31 0.89 -0.98
CA VAL A 72 -13.51 1.89 -1.70
C VAL A 72 -13.87 1.81 -3.18
N GLN A 73 -14.47 2.87 -3.73
CA GLN A 73 -14.95 2.88 -5.12
C GLN A 73 -13.79 2.85 -6.13
N PRO A 74 -14.02 2.32 -7.35
CA PRO A 74 -13.07 2.43 -8.46
C PRO A 74 -12.59 3.86 -8.67
N GLY A 75 -11.29 4.06 -8.83
CA GLY A 75 -10.69 5.39 -9.05
C GLY A 75 -10.60 6.28 -7.80
N ALA A 76 -11.06 5.83 -6.63
CA ALA A 76 -11.04 6.63 -5.42
C ALA A 76 -9.63 6.73 -4.82
N ILE A 77 -9.28 7.92 -4.34
CA ILE A 77 -8.11 8.14 -3.46
C ILE A 77 -8.60 8.07 -2.01
N PHE A 78 -7.99 7.23 -1.18
CA PHE A 78 -8.49 6.90 0.15
C PHE A 78 -7.38 6.87 1.23
N PRO A 79 -7.73 7.13 2.51
CA PRO A 79 -9.08 7.49 3.00
C PRO A 79 -9.51 8.87 2.47
N ALA A 80 -10.83 9.10 2.29
CA ALA A 80 -11.36 10.21 1.50
C ALA A 80 -11.13 11.60 2.14
N ASP A 81 -11.16 11.68 3.46
CA ASP A 81 -11.07 12.88 4.29
C ASP A 81 -9.82 12.90 5.19
N LYS A 82 -9.00 11.85 5.15
CA LYS A 82 -7.85 11.64 6.05
C LYS A 82 -6.66 11.05 5.30
N GLU A 83 -5.60 10.77 6.05
CA GLU A 83 -4.44 10.02 5.60
C GLU A 83 -4.20 8.85 6.57
N TYR A 84 -3.70 7.72 6.07
CA TYR A 84 -3.10 6.70 6.93
C TYR A 84 -1.84 7.27 7.52
N ARG A 85 -1.66 7.16 8.83
CA ARG A 85 -0.61 7.88 9.53
C ARG A 85 -0.02 7.09 10.68
N VAL A 86 1.27 7.28 10.93
CA VAL A 86 1.98 6.64 12.03
C VAL A 86 2.99 7.62 12.63
N CYS A 87 3.04 7.68 13.96
CA CYS A 87 4.13 8.36 14.68
C CYS A 87 5.25 7.35 14.93
N HIS A 88 6.51 7.79 14.89
CA HIS A 88 7.68 6.93 15.07
C HIS A 88 7.72 5.75 14.09
N GLY A 89 7.45 6.02 12.80
CA GLY A 89 7.31 4.99 11.79
C GLY A 89 8.66 4.49 11.26
N THR A 90 8.75 3.20 10.91
CA THR A 90 9.98 2.64 10.31
C THR A 90 10.10 2.94 8.80
N GLY A 91 9.01 3.43 8.20
CA GLY A 91 8.85 3.58 6.75
C GLY A 91 8.29 2.34 6.06
N ILE A 92 8.08 1.23 6.79
CA ILE A 92 7.47 0.01 6.26
C ILE A 92 5.95 0.10 6.37
N ALA A 93 5.28 -0.21 5.27
CA ALA A 93 3.83 -0.33 5.19
C ALA A 93 3.45 -1.63 4.46
N GLN A 94 2.42 -2.30 4.94
CA GLN A 94 1.82 -3.48 4.31
C GLN A 94 0.34 -3.21 4.07
N TRP A 95 -0.20 -3.68 2.95
CA TRP A 95 -1.62 -3.59 2.67
C TRP A 95 -2.15 -4.83 1.97
N TRP A 96 -3.43 -5.09 2.19
CA TRP A 96 -4.16 -6.21 1.60
C TRP A 96 -5.47 -5.69 1.04
N VAL A 97 -5.84 -6.21 -0.12
CA VAL A 97 -7.07 -5.87 -0.83
C VAL A 97 -7.89 -7.13 -0.98
N ARG A 98 -9.21 -7.00 -0.79
CA ARG A 98 -10.18 -8.06 -1.09
C ARG A 98 -11.39 -7.45 -1.79
N ALA A 99 -12.21 -8.29 -2.42
CA ALA A 99 -13.48 -7.84 -2.99
C ALA A 99 -14.37 -7.20 -1.91
N ASN A 100 -15.06 -6.11 -2.25
CA ASN A 100 -16.02 -5.51 -1.34
C ASN A 100 -17.07 -6.55 -0.89
N GLY A 101 -17.33 -6.61 0.41
CA GLY A 101 -18.29 -7.54 0.99
C GLY A 101 -17.74 -8.95 1.19
N ASP A 102 -16.46 -9.20 0.86
CA ASP A 102 -15.78 -10.40 1.32
C ASP A 102 -15.64 -10.35 2.86
N TYR A 103 -16.14 -11.36 3.57
CA TYR A 103 -16.07 -11.41 5.03
C TYR A 103 -14.83 -12.17 5.55
N ASN A 104 -13.98 -12.69 4.67
CA ASN A 104 -12.73 -13.36 5.04
C ASN A 104 -11.80 -12.42 5.81
N ALA A 105 -11.25 -12.88 6.93
CA ALA A 105 -10.35 -12.06 7.75
C ALA A 105 -9.13 -11.59 6.95
N PHE A 106 -8.75 -10.32 7.10
CA PHE A 106 -7.49 -9.84 6.56
C PHE A 106 -6.31 -10.46 7.31
N PRO A 107 -5.18 -10.72 6.62
CA PRO A 107 -3.96 -11.17 7.28
C PRO A 107 -3.49 -10.21 8.38
N HIS A 108 -2.73 -10.75 9.33
CA HIS A 108 -1.99 -9.94 10.30
C HIS A 108 -0.63 -9.55 9.70
N PRO A 109 -0.13 -8.35 9.98
CA PRO A 109 1.24 -8.00 9.64
C PRO A 109 2.23 -8.85 10.46
N TYR A 110 3.40 -9.13 9.88
CA TYR A 110 4.48 -9.92 10.47
C TYR A 110 5.73 -9.07 10.66
#